data_AF-A0A922ZRD4-F1
#
_entry.id   AF-A0A922ZRD4-F1
#
_cell.length_a   1.000
_cell.length_b   1.000
_cell.length_c   1.000
_cell.angle_alpha   90.00
_cell.angle_beta   90.00
_cell.angle_gamma   90.00
#
_symmetry.space_group_name_H-M   'P 1'
#
loop_
_entity.id
_entity.type
_entity.pdbx_description
1 polymer ?
#
loop_
_entity_poly.entity_id
_entity_poly.type
_entity_poly.pdbx_seq_one_letter_code
_entity_poly.pdbx_strand_id
1 'polypeptide(L)'
;MNATDDPFRAVHRAHRRVVWARTLGVAAIVAVGAGLVSLADAAPVSSDTVAAASTPGVLVAPGPHASSAPAPAAVDEVPALAPLPEAPAAAIAEPAAPLEPAAAPLDGDLWHTTIDTVGYQAEVDACLWVRMNLGGAAPIVGAHNYCGGGIVLDMMIGETVTLAGTDLEGTYVVTEARDARVGDSARGATAGMAADVILQTCYWDSDGRLRLVGLTLAAAS
;
A
#
# COMPACT_ATOMS: atom_id res chain seq x y z
N MET A 1 0.22 -22.45 -0.14
CA MET A 1 0.57 -21.26 -0.96
C MET A 1 2.08 -21.03 -0.83
N ASN A 2 2.81 -20.93 -1.96
CA ASN A 2 4.25 -20.66 -1.94
C ASN A 2 4.50 -19.23 -1.42
N ALA A 3 5.42 -19.09 -0.47
CA ALA A 3 5.74 -17.80 0.18
C ALA A 3 6.48 -16.78 -0.73
N THR A 4 6.65 -17.08 -2.02
CA THR A 4 7.42 -16.27 -2.98
C THR A 4 6.57 -15.30 -3.81
N ASP A 5 5.25 -15.47 -3.84
CA ASP A 5 4.34 -14.57 -4.56
C ASP A 5 3.55 -13.72 -3.56
N ASP A 6 4.25 -12.81 -2.88
CA ASP A 6 3.59 -11.76 -2.12
C ASP A 6 2.92 -10.78 -3.11
N PRO A 7 1.58 -10.76 -3.20
CA PRO A 7 0.86 -9.91 -4.14
C PRO A 7 1.15 -8.43 -3.90
N PHE A 8 1.48 -8.06 -2.65
CA PHE A 8 1.86 -6.70 -2.27
C PHE A 8 3.16 -6.28 -2.98
N ARG A 9 4.17 -7.15 -2.98
CA ARG A 9 5.43 -6.90 -3.68
C ARG A 9 5.27 -6.91 -5.20
N ALA A 10 4.35 -7.68 -5.75
CA ALA A 10 4.10 -7.71 -7.19
C ALA A 10 3.52 -6.37 -7.68
N VAL A 11 2.51 -5.85 -6.98
CA VAL A 11 1.85 -4.59 -7.30
C VAL A 11 2.81 -3.41 -7.17
N HIS A 12 3.56 -3.32 -6.06
CA HIS A 12 4.53 -2.23 -5.89
C HIS A 12 5.71 -2.29 -6.88
N ARG A 13 6.14 -3.49 -7.30
CA ARG A 13 7.15 -3.63 -8.37
C ARG A 13 6.62 -3.13 -9.72
N ALA A 14 5.35 -3.41 -10.04
CA ALA A 14 4.72 -2.88 -11.25
C ALA A 14 4.64 -1.35 -11.23
N HIS A 15 4.21 -0.76 -10.10
CA HIS A 15 4.14 0.70 -9.94
C HIS A 15 5.50 1.39 -10.04
N ARG A 16 6.54 0.84 -9.40
CA ARG A 16 7.91 1.38 -9.52
C ARG A 16 8.37 1.37 -10.98
N ARG A 17 8.13 0.29 -11.73
CA ARG A 17 8.52 0.22 -13.16
C ARG A 17 7.82 1.29 -14.02
N VAL A 18 6.55 1.58 -13.75
CA VAL A 18 5.80 2.61 -14.49
C VAL A 18 6.29 4.02 -14.16
N VAL A 19 6.62 4.31 -12.90
CA VAL A 19 7.17 5.62 -12.49
C VAL A 19 8.58 5.85 -13.07
N TRP A 20 9.42 4.82 -13.11
CA TRP A 20 10.75 4.88 -13.74
C TRP A 20 10.67 5.06 -15.26
N ALA A 21 9.71 4.40 -15.93
CA ALA A 21 9.51 4.59 -17.37
C ALA A 21 9.04 6.02 -17.72
N ARG A 22 8.22 6.65 -16.88
CA ARG A 22 7.77 8.03 -17.06
C ARG A 22 8.88 9.07 -16.84
N THR A 23 9.80 8.82 -15.91
CA THR A 23 10.94 9.73 -15.67
C THR A 23 12.01 9.65 -16.76
N LEU A 24 12.23 8.47 -17.36
CA LEU A 24 13.14 8.33 -18.52
C LEU A 24 12.52 8.83 -19.84
N GLY A 25 11.19 8.79 -19.98
CA GLY A 25 10.49 9.30 -21.18
C GLY A 25 10.49 10.82 -21.34
N VAL A 26 10.61 11.58 -20.25
CA VAL A 26 10.65 13.06 -20.28
C VAL A 26 12.03 13.60 -20.71
N ALA A 27 13.08 12.79 -20.64
CA ALA A 27 14.42 13.19 -21.09
C ALA A 27 14.61 13.15 -22.63
N ALA A 28 13.62 12.70 -23.40
CA ALA A 28 13.76 12.47 -24.85
C ALA A 28 13.06 13.51 -25.76
N ILE A 29 12.44 14.57 -25.22
CA ILE A 29 11.72 15.57 -26.03
C ILE A 29 12.17 16.99 -25.66
N VAL A 30 13.45 17.31 -25.88
CA VAL A 30 13.91 18.69 -26.01
C VAL A 30 14.91 18.77 -27.17
N ALA A 31 14.38 18.72 -28.39
CA ALA A 31 15.00 19.33 -29.57
C ALA A 31 13.95 19.35 -30.69
N VAL A 32 13.87 20.49 -31.39
CA VAL A 32 12.94 20.84 -32.49
C VAL A 32 11.63 21.45 -31.98
N GLY A 33 11.32 22.72 -32.21
CA GLY A 33 12.00 23.78 -32.93
C GLY A 33 11.12 25.03 -32.84
N ALA A 34 11.76 26.18 -32.74
CA ALA A 34 11.11 27.48 -32.85
C ALA A 34 10.47 27.64 -34.23
N GLY A 35 9.22 28.12 -34.29
CA GLY A 35 8.55 28.36 -35.57
C GLY A 35 7.16 28.98 -35.46
N LEU A 36 7.15 30.32 -35.36
CA LEU A 36 6.17 31.26 -35.92
C LEU A 36 4.71 31.31 -35.43
N VAL A 37 4.40 32.52 -34.95
CA VAL A 37 3.13 33.22 -34.80
C VAL A 37 2.17 33.05 -35.99
N SER A 38 0.88 32.83 -35.72
CA SER A 38 -0.23 33.45 -36.47
C SER A 38 -1.49 33.51 -35.61
N LEU A 39 -2.02 34.73 -35.45
CA LEU A 39 -3.35 35.05 -34.95
C LEU A 39 -4.36 34.79 -36.08
N ALA A 40 -5.45 34.07 -35.81
CA ALA A 40 -6.66 34.17 -36.59
C ALA A 40 -7.88 33.80 -35.74
N ASP A 41 -8.76 34.78 -35.66
CA ASP A 41 -10.12 34.78 -35.13
C ASP A 41 -11.04 34.00 -36.10
N ALA A 42 -11.88 33.08 -35.60
CA ALA A 42 -13.03 32.55 -36.36
C ALA A 42 -14.09 31.90 -35.45
N ALA A 43 -15.34 32.27 -35.75
CA ALA A 43 -16.62 32.05 -35.10
C ALA A 43 -17.09 30.57 -34.97
N PRO A 44 -18.20 30.30 -34.24
CA PRO A 44 -18.66 28.93 -33.97
C PRO A 44 -19.52 28.37 -35.11
N VAL A 45 -19.42 27.06 -35.34
CA VAL A 45 -20.34 26.31 -36.21
C VAL A 45 -20.71 24.98 -35.56
N SER A 46 -22.02 24.71 -35.64
CA SER A 46 -22.75 23.59 -35.06
C SER A 46 -22.39 22.22 -35.63
N SER A 47 -22.71 21.21 -34.81
CA SER A 47 -23.12 19.82 -35.07
C SER A 47 -23.02 19.27 -36.49
N ASP A 48 -22.30 18.13 -36.65
CA ASP A 48 -22.95 16.92 -37.17
C ASP A 48 -22.15 15.63 -36.94
N THR A 49 -22.89 14.63 -36.48
CA THR A 49 -22.84 13.19 -36.72
C THR A 49 -21.80 12.67 -37.74
N VAL A 50 -20.86 11.80 -37.32
CA VAL A 50 -20.26 10.80 -38.22
C VAL A 50 -19.99 9.47 -37.51
N ALA A 51 -20.52 8.44 -38.16
CA ALA A 51 -20.37 7.00 -38.05
C ALA A 51 -19.07 6.43 -37.44
N ALA A 52 -19.29 5.39 -36.65
CA ALA A 52 -18.32 4.34 -36.34
C ALA A 52 -17.79 3.69 -37.63
N ALA A 53 -16.47 3.66 -37.78
CA ALA A 53 -15.78 2.82 -38.75
C ALA A 53 -14.86 1.85 -38.00
N SER A 54 -15.28 0.59 -38.00
CA SER A 54 -14.48 -0.56 -37.59
C SER A 54 -13.19 -0.64 -38.41
N THR A 55 -12.05 -0.82 -37.76
CA THR A 55 -10.81 -1.25 -38.43
C THR A 55 -10.41 -2.63 -37.92
N PRO A 56 -10.20 -3.63 -38.80
CA PRO A 56 -9.69 -4.93 -38.39
C PRO A 56 -8.15 -4.95 -38.44
N GLY A 57 -7.57 -5.66 -37.47
CA GLY A 57 -6.43 -6.56 -37.67
C GLY A 57 -5.05 -5.95 -37.88
N VAL A 58 -4.21 -6.04 -36.86
CA VAL A 58 -2.77 -6.29 -37.05
C VAL A 58 -2.39 -7.50 -36.22
N LEU A 59 -2.19 -8.62 -36.93
CA LEU A 59 -1.52 -9.82 -36.44
C LEU A 59 -0.02 -9.49 -36.26
N VAL A 60 0.44 -9.41 -35.02
CA VAL A 60 1.87 -9.39 -34.70
C VAL A 60 2.29 -10.83 -34.39
N ALA A 61 3.16 -11.39 -35.24
CA ALA A 61 3.76 -12.69 -35.02
C ALA A 61 4.78 -12.63 -33.86
N PRO A 62 4.81 -13.61 -32.94
CA PRO A 62 5.88 -13.72 -31.96
C PRO A 62 7.13 -14.32 -32.61
N GLY A 63 8.22 -13.56 -32.64
CA GLY A 63 9.55 -14.06 -32.99
C GLY A 63 10.13 -14.94 -31.87
N PRO A 64 10.91 -15.99 -32.19
CA PRO A 64 11.56 -16.83 -31.20
C PRO A 64 12.76 -16.10 -30.58
N HIS A 65 12.59 -15.56 -29.37
CA HIS A 65 13.74 -15.12 -28.58
C HIS A 65 14.38 -16.34 -27.90
N ALA A 66 15.55 -16.72 -28.42
CA ALA A 66 16.42 -17.73 -27.83
C ALA A 66 16.81 -17.31 -26.41
N SER A 67 16.34 -18.10 -25.44
CA SER A 67 16.73 -18.00 -24.04
C SER A 67 18.17 -18.51 -23.89
N SER A 68 19.12 -17.59 -23.73
CA SER A 68 20.49 -17.93 -23.34
C SER A 68 20.52 -18.19 -21.83
N ALA A 69 20.70 -19.44 -21.44
CA ALA A 69 20.92 -19.81 -20.04
C ALA A 69 22.28 -19.27 -19.57
N PRO A 70 22.36 -18.56 -18.44
CA PRO A 70 23.64 -18.15 -17.87
C PRO A 70 24.39 -19.36 -17.31
N ALA A 71 25.70 -19.42 -17.59
CA ALA A 71 26.62 -20.41 -17.05
C ALA A 71 26.69 -20.33 -15.51
N PRO A 72 26.83 -21.46 -14.80
CA PRO A 72 27.00 -21.47 -13.35
C PRO A 72 28.35 -20.82 -12.98
N ALA A 73 28.30 -19.78 -12.16
CA ALA A 73 29.48 -19.20 -11.55
C ALA A 73 30.10 -20.18 -10.56
N ALA A 74 31.44 -20.27 -10.58
CA ALA A 74 32.23 -21.08 -9.66
C ALA A 74 31.94 -20.67 -8.21
N VAL A 75 31.76 -21.68 -7.36
CA VAL A 75 31.62 -21.53 -5.91
C VAL A 75 33.00 -21.21 -5.33
N ASP A 76 33.16 -19.98 -4.84
CA ASP A 76 34.31 -19.56 -4.04
C ASP A 76 34.30 -20.25 -2.68
N GLU A 77 35.49 -20.67 -2.27
CA GLU A 77 35.79 -21.42 -1.05
C GLU A 77 35.52 -20.54 0.19
N VAL A 78 34.67 -21.03 1.10
CA VAL A 78 34.29 -20.29 2.31
C VAL A 78 35.46 -20.31 3.30
N PRO A 79 36.06 -19.14 3.65
CA PRO A 79 37.12 -19.11 4.65
C PRO A 79 36.59 -19.49 6.03
N ALA A 80 37.39 -20.29 6.75
CA ALA A 80 37.09 -20.77 8.09
C ALA A 80 36.76 -19.61 9.04
N LEU A 81 35.56 -19.66 9.65
CA LEU A 81 35.12 -18.68 10.65
C LEU A 81 36.03 -18.72 11.87
N ALA A 82 36.53 -17.55 12.27
CA ALA A 82 37.15 -17.33 13.56
C ALA A 82 36.14 -17.58 14.71
N PRO A 83 36.60 -18.04 15.88
CA PRO A 83 35.73 -18.28 17.04
C PRO A 83 35.05 -16.98 17.49
N LEU A 84 33.72 -17.05 17.66
CA LEU A 84 32.90 -15.96 18.16
C LEU A 84 33.27 -15.63 19.61
N PRO A 85 33.37 -14.34 19.99
CA PRO A 85 33.57 -13.93 21.38
C PRO A 85 32.37 -14.35 22.24
N GLU A 86 32.65 -14.82 23.47
CA GLU A 86 31.65 -15.19 24.47
C GLU A 86 30.67 -14.03 24.71
N ALA A 87 29.38 -14.33 24.55
CA ALA A 87 28.32 -13.38 24.81
C ALA A 87 28.29 -13.01 26.30
N PRO A 88 28.20 -11.72 26.66
CA PRO A 88 28.06 -11.31 28.05
C PRO A 88 26.77 -11.88 28.63
N ALA A 89 26.86 -12.41 29.84
CA ALA A 89 25.75 -13.00 30.58
C ALA A 89 24.55 -12.04 30.59
N ALA A 90 23.44 -12.48 29.97
CA ALA A 90 22.20 -11.73 29.91
C ALA A 90 21.70 -11.47 31.33
N ALA A 91 21.57 -10.19 31.67
CA ALA A 91 20.86 -9.77 32.87
C ALA A 91 19.42 -10.28 32.79
N ILE A 92 18.99 -11.01 33.81
CA ILE A 92 17.62 -11.49 33.99
C ILE A 92 16.74 -10.25 34.10
N ALA A 93 15.98 -9.95 33.04
CA ALA A 93 15.05 -8.83 33.03
C ALA A 93 13.97 -9.07 34.10
N GLU A 94 13.77 -8.05 34.93
CA GLU A 94 12.76 -7.99 35.98
C GLU A 94 11.37 -8.26 35.38
N PRO A 95 10.48 -9.03 36.05
CA PRO A 95 9.15 -9.32 35.55
C PRO A 95 8.40 -8.01 35.27
N ALA A 96 8.07 -7.75 34.01
CA ALA A 96 7.28 -6.60 33.62
C ALA A 96 5.99 -6.58 34.45
N ALA A 97 5.78 -5.48 35.18
CA ALA A 97 4.58 -5.28 35.97
C ALA A 97 3.33 -5.48 35.07
N PRO A 98 2.25 -6.07 35.60
CA PRO A 98 0.99 -6.17 34.87
C PRO A 98 0.61 -4.79 34.33
N LEU A 99 0.44 -4.69 33.01
CA LEU A 99 -0.04 -3.48 32.35
C LEU A 99 -1.37 -3.10 33.01
N GLU A 100 -1.40 -1.93 33.65
CA GLU A 100 -2.61 -1.41 34.28
C GLU A 100 -3.75 -1.32 33.24
N PRO A 101 -5.02 -1.57 33.66
CA PRO A 101 -6.15 -1.56 32.76
C PRO A 101 -6.27 -0.22 32.03
N ALA A 102 -6.58 -0.31 30.74
CA ALA A 102 -6.79 0.81 29.84
C ALA A 102 -7.62 1.93 30.49
N ALA A 103 -7.12 3.17 30.34
CA ALA A 103 -7.78 4.37 30.80
C ALA A 103 -9.26 4.41 30.36
N ALA A 104 -10.11 5.03 31.19
CA ALA A 104 -11.52 5.23 30.88
C ALA A 104 -11.69 5.81 29.45
N PRO A 105 -12.76 5.42 28.72
CA PRO A 105 -13.00 5.93 27.38
C PRO A 105 -12.98 7.45 27.43
N LEU A 106 -12.06 8.05 26.68
CA LEU A 106 -12.13 9.48 26.43
C LEU A 106 -13.46 9.72 25.72
N ASP A 107 -14.17 10.82 26.05
CA ASP A 107 -15.25 11.38 25.21
C ASP A 107 -14.64 11.90 23.88
N GLY A 108 -13.86 11.05 23.22
CA GLY A 108 -13.11 11.30 22.00
C GLY A 108 -14.01 11.12 20.80
N ASP A 109 -13.64 11.82 19.73
CA ASP A 109 -14.39 11.86 18.49
C ASP A 109 -14.70 10.44 18.00
N LEU A 110 -16.00 10.15 17.82
CA LEU A 110 -16.46 8.87 17.28
C LEU A 110 -16.18 8.86 15.79
N TRP A 111 -15.22 8.04 15.36
CA TRP A 111 -14.94 7.84 13.94
C TRP A 111 -15.92 6.83 13.34
N HIS A 112 -16.30 7.07 12.09
CA HIS A 112 -17.15 6.13 11.33
C HIS A 112 -16.61 5.94 9.91
N THR A 113 -16.50 4.69 9.48
CA THR A 113 -16.13 4.33 8.10
C THR A 113 -16.94 3.12 7.63
N THR A 114 -17.32 3.14 6.35
CA THR A 114 -17.92 2.01 5.65
C THR A 114 -16.88 1.40 4.71
N ILE A 115 -16.71 0.08 4.78
CA ILE A 115 -15.83 -0.68 3.92
C ILE A 115 -16.62 -1.12 2.70
N ASP A 116 -16.24 -0.61 1.54
CA ASP A 116 -17.01 -0.76 0.31
C ASP A 116 -16.87 -2.16 -0.29
N THR A 117 -15.68 -2.76 -0.19
CA THR A 117 -15.39 -4.02 -0.90
C THR A 117 -14.20 -4.78 -0.31
N VAL A 118 -14.06 -6.05 -0.73
CA VAL A 118 -12.86 -6.86 -0.53
C VAL A 118 -12.07 -6.84 -1.82
N GLY A 119 -10.79 -6.49 -1.76
CA GLY A 119 -9.99 -6.29 -2.96
C GLY A 119 -8.54 -5.96 -2.67
N TYR A 120 -7.91 -5.22 -3.58
CA TYR A 120 -6.52 -4.76 -3.51
C TYR A 120 -6.38 -3.37 -4.14
N GLN A 121 -5.25 -3.12 -4.82
CA GLN A 121 -4.87 -1.80 -5.33
C GLN A 121 -5.87 -1.21 -6.32
N ALA A 122 -6.49 -2.03 -7.18
CA ALA A 122 -7.40 -1.52 -8.21
C ALA A 122 -8.64 -0.85 -7.58
N GLU A 123 -9.18 -1.44 -6.52
CA GLU A 123 -10.31 -0.89 -5.79
C GLU A 123 -9.90 0.33 -4.96
N VAL A 124 -8.70 0.33 -4.37
CA VAL A 124 -8.16 1.51 -3.67
C VAL A 124 -7.97 2.68 -4.63
N ASP A 125 -7.44 2.43 -5.84
CA ASP A 125 -7.30 3.42 -6.90
C ASP A 125 -8.64 3.94 -7.43
N ALA A 126 -9.73 3.18 -7.25
CA ALA A 126 -11.09 3.61 -7.50
C ALA A 126 -11.70 4.44 -6.35
N CYS A 127 -10.88 4.90 -5.39
CA CYS A 127 -11.30 5.66 -4.22
C CYS A 127 -12.29 4.92 -3.30
N LEU A 128 -12.13 3.61 -3.15
CA LEU A 128 -12.92 2.82 -2.22
C LEU A 128 -12.14 2.53 -0.92
N TRP A 129 -12.87 2.30 0.17
CA TRP A 129 -12.36 1.63 1.36
C TRP A 129 -12.35 0.13 1.13
N VAL A 130 -11.16 -0.46 1.19
CA VAL A 130 -10.95 -1.85 0.75
C VAL A 130 -10.40 -2.71 1.87
N ARG A 131 -11.10 -3.79 2.19
CA ARG A 131 -10.57 -4.87 3.02
C ARG A 131 -9.62 -5.74 2.17
N MET A 132 -8.37 -5.83 2.60
CA MET A 132 -7.30 -6.59 1.98
C MET A 132 -6.82 -7.71 2.91
N ASN A 133 -6.84 -8.95 2.41
CA ASN A 133 -6.40 -10.14 3.17
C ASN A 133 -4.95 -10.49 2.81
N LEU A 134 -4.00 -9.70 3.30
CA LEU A 134 -2.58 -9.75 2.90
C LEU A 134 -1.68 -10.63 3.80
N GLY A 135 -2.26 -11.38 4.74
CA GLY A 135 -1.50 -12.26 5.65
C GLY A 135 -0.67 -11.50 6.70
N GLY A 136 -1.11 -10.30 7.09
CA GLY A 136 -0.60 -9.54 8.23
C GLY A 136 -1.10 -10.11 9.57
N ALA A 137 -0.87 -9.35 10.65
CA ALA A 137 -1.39 -9.70 11.99
C ALA A 137 -2.93 -9.71 12.05
N ALA A 138 -3.58 -8.89 11.22
CA ALA A 138 -5.03 -8.80 11.05
C ALA A 138 -5.38 -8.44 9.59
N PRO A 139 -6.65 -8.51 9.16
CA PRO A 139 -7.10 -7.91 7.91
C PRO A 139 -6.74 -6.42 7.86
N ILE A 140 -6.21 -5.95 6.73
CA ILE A 140 -5.87 -4.54 6.52
C ILE A 140 -7.00 -3.89 5.74
N VAL A 141 -7.50 -2.75 6.22
CA VAL A 141 -8.52 -1.95 5.56
C VAL A 141 -7.87 -0.63 5.15
N GLY A 142 -7.85 -0.34 3.85
CA GLY A 142 -7.13 0.81 3.32
C GLY A 142 -7.94 1.67 2.38
N ALA A 143 -7.63 2.96 2.38
CA ALA A 143 -8.09 3.93 1.39
C ALA A 143 -6.97 4.97 1.16
N HIS A 144 -6.92 5.56 -0.04
CA HIS A 144 -6.08 6.72 -0.29
C HIS A 144 -6.48 7.85 0.66
N ASN A 145 -5.50 8.62 1.14
CA ASN A 145 -5.75 9.71 2.09
C ASN A 145 -6.73 10.78 1.54
N TYR A 146 -6.64 11.08 0.25
CA TYR A 146 -7.55 12.00 -0.45
C TYR A 146 -8.93 11.38 -0.81
N CYS A 147 -9.11 10.06 -0.67
CA CYS A 147 -10.38 9.36 -0.87
C CYS A 147 -11.08 9.05 0.47
N GLY A 148 -10.84 9.85 1.51
CA GLY A 148 -11.41 9.65 2.85
C GLY A 148 -10.52 8.86 3.82
N GLY A 149 -9.44 8.24 3.35
CA GLY A 149 -8.46 7.57 4.22
C GLY A 149 -7.73 8.50 5.18
N GLY A 150 -7.75 9.82 4.94
CA GLY A 150 -7.05 10.82 5.75
C GLY A 150 -7.41 10.80 7.24
N ILE A 151 -8.63 10.36 7.59
CA ILE A 151 -9.07 10.24 8.99
C ILE A 151 -8.14 9.33 9.82
N VAL A 152 -7.50 8.34 9.20
CA VAL A 152 -6.60 7.39 9.89
C VAL A 152 -5.34 8.11 10.41
N LEU A 153 -4.97 9.24 9.82
CA LEU A 153 -3.81 10.02 10.25
C LEU A 153 -4.03 10.70 11.61
N ASP A 154 -5.27 11.07 11.90
CA ASP A 154 -5.65 11.83 13.09
C ASP A 154 -6.07 10.93 14.27
N MET A 155 -6.28 9.63 14.03
CA MET A 155 -6.67 8.67 15.06
C MET A 155 -5.61 8.49 16.15
N MET A 156 -6.07 8.54 17.39
CA MET A 156 -5.28 8.35 18.62
C MET A 156 -5.69 7.11 19.39
N ILE A 157 -4.75 6.55 20.16
CA ILE A 157 -5.02 5.39 21.03
C ILE A 157 -6.09 5.74 22.07
N GLY A 158 -7.07 4.85 22.24
CA GLY A 158 -8.22 5.02 23.12
C GLY A 158 -9.47 5.56 22.44
N GLU A 159 -9.37 6.06 21.20
CA GLU A 159 -10.54 6.53 20.45
C GLU A 159 -11.39 5.38 19.92
N THR A 160 -12.68 5.67 19.70
CA THR A 160 -13.66 4.69 19.22
C THR A 160 -13.87 4.82 17.72
N VAL A 161 -13.90 3.69 17.02
CA VAL A 161 -14.12 3.60 15.58
C VAL A 161 -15.27 2.64 15.31
N THR A 162 -16.32 3.10 14.64
CA THR A 162 -17.40 2.23 14.15
C THR A 162 -17.15 1.87 12.70
N LEU A 163 -16.96 0.58 12.44
CA LEU A 163 -16.84 0.04 11.08
C LEU A 163 -18.14 -0.62 10.64
N ALA A 164 -18.40 -0.53 9.34
CA ALA A 164 -19.47 -1.26 8.67
C ALA A 164 -18.97 -1.90 7.37
N GLY A 165 -19.58 -3.01 6.93
CA GLY A 165 -19.30 -3.65 5.65
C GLY A 165 -18.24 -4.75 5.72
N THR A 166 -18.34 -5.68 4.76
CA THR A 166 -17.36 -6.76 4.51
C THR A 166 -17.03 -7.64 5.72
N ASP A 167 -18.02 -7.97 6.55
CA ASP A 167 -17.87 -8.85 7.73
C ASP A 167 -16.93 -8.28 8.81
N LEU A 168 -16.76 -6.97 8.87
CA LEU A 168 -15.98 -6.25 9.89
C LEU A 168 -16.86 -5.26 10.67
N GLU A 169 -18.18 -5.41 10.61
CA GLU A 169 -19.13 -4.56 11.31
C GLU A 169 -18.89 -4.60 12.83
N GLY A 170 -18.81 -3.43 13.45
CA GLY A 170 -18.69 -3.33 14.90
C GLY A 170 -18.13 -2.00 15.37
N THR A 171 -18.09 -1.88 16.69
CA THR A 171 -17.42 -0.78 17.38
C THR A 171 -16.07 -1.28 17.88
N TYR A 172 -15.02 -0.53 17.56
CA TYR A 172 -13.65 -0.86 17.89
C TYR A 172 -13.00 0.26 18.69
N VAL A 173 -11.93 -0.06 19.39
CA VAL A 173 -11.05 0.90 20.06
C VAL A 173 -9.70 0.89 19.36
N VAL A 174 -9.14 2.07 19.13
CA VAL A 174 -7.75 2.20 18.67
C VAL A 174 -6.82 1.76 19.80
N THR A 175 -6.10 0.66 19.61
CA THR A 175 -5.19 0.09 20.62
C THR A 175 -3.73 0.27 20.27
N GLU A 176 -3.42 0.42 18.98
CA GLU A 176 -2.07 0.59 18.49
C GLU A 176 -2.01 1.55 17.31
N ALA A 177 -0.87 2.23 17.16
CA ALA A 177 -0.58 2.96 15.94
C ALA A 177 0.93 2.95 15.66
N ARG A 178 1.31 2.85 14.39
CA ARG A 178 2.71 2.91 13.95
C ARG A 178 2.82 3.32 12.49
N ASP A 179 4.04 3.67 12.09
CA ASP A 179 4.35 4.00 10.71
C ASP A 179 4.96 2.79 10.00
N ALA A 180 4.67 2.66 8.71
CA ALA A 180 5.27 1.69 7.80
C ALA A 180 5.72 2.38 6.50
N ARG A 181 6.30 1.62 5.58
CA ARG A 181 6.71 2.14 4.26
C ARG A 181 6.10 1.35 3.11
N VAL A 182 5.83 2.06 2.02
CA VAL A 182 5.41 1.47 0.75
C VAL A 182 6.47 0.46 0.27
N GLY A 183 6.04 -0.79 0.09
CA GLY A 183 6.89 -1.90 -0.34
C GLY A 183 7.32 -2.84 0.79
N ASP A 184 7.09 -2.49 2.06
CA ASP A 184 7.19 -3.43 3.17
C ASP A 184 6.18 -4.58 2.97
N SER A 185 6.49 -5.81 3.38
CA SER A 185 5.46 -6.85 3.35
C SER A 185 4.43 -6.60 4.45
N ALA A 186 3.16 -6.93 4.22
CA ALA A 186 2.09 -6.76 5.20
C ALA A 186 2.44 -7.45 6.54
N ARG A 187 2.97 -8.68 6.48
CA ARG A 187 3.45 -9.41 7.66
C ARG A 187 4.57 -8.67 8.41
N GLY A 188 5.50 -8.05 7.70
CA GLY A 188 6.60 -7.30 8.32
C GLY A 188 6.12 -6.00 8.96
N ALA A 189 5.32 -5.23 8.23
CA ALA A 189 4.79 -3.95 8.68
C ALA A 189 3.85 -4.08 9.89
N THR A 190 3.12 -5.19 9.99
CA THR A 190 2.15 -5.45 11.08
C THR A 190 2.70 -6.39 12.16
N ALA A 191 4.00 -6.72 12.13
CA ALA A 191 4.59 -7.65 13.08
C ALA A 191 4.43 -7.16 14.53
N GLY A 192 3.87 -8.03 15.38
CA GLY A 192 3.64 -7.74 16.79
C GLY A 192 2.47 -6.79 17.09
N MET A 193 1.66 -6.42 16.09
CA MET A 193 0.37 -5.75 16.35
C MET A 193 -0.65 -6.76 16.85
N ALA A 194 -1.31 -6.47 17.96
CA ALA A 194 -2.45 -7.19 18.51
C ALA A 194 -3.74 -6.42 18.16
N ALA A 195 -4.24 -6.63 16.94
CA ALA A 195 -5.43 -5.97 16.42
C ALA A 195 -6.38 -6.98 15.77
N ASP A 196 -7.67 -6.69 15.79
CA ASP A 196 -8.71 -7.42 15.04
C ASP A 196 -8.85 -6.89 13.61
N VAL A 197 -8.60 -5.58 13.41
CA VAL A 197 -8.55 -4.89 12.12
C VAL A 197 -7.41 -3.88 12.13
N ILE A 198 -6.74 -3.68 10.99
CA ILE A 198 -5.71 -2.63 10.85
C ILE A 198 -6.17 -1.64 9.78
N LEU A 199 -6.36 -0.38 10.15
CA LEU A 199 -6.59 0.69 9.17
C LEU A 199 -5.25 1.17 8.60
N GLN A 200 -5.22 1.48 7.30
CA GLN A 200 -4.04 1.95 6.60
C GLN A 200 -4.37 3.15 5.71
N THR A 201 -3.52 4.18 5.76
CA THR A 201 -3.49 5.22 4.71
C THR A 201 -2.07 5.75 4.49
N CYS A 202 -1.88 6.51 3.41
CA CYS A 202 -0.63 7.22 3.15
C CYS A 202 -0.59 8.55 3.90
N TYR A 203 0.59 8.97 4.34
CA TYR A 203 0.78 10.37 4.71
C TYR A 203 0.62 11.28 3.48
N TRP A 204 0.38 12.58 3.72
CA TRP A 204 0.19 13.57 2.64
C TRP A 204 1.48 13.86 1.86
N ASP A 205 2.64 13.53 2.43
CA ASP A 205 3.92 13.59 1.74
C ASP A 205 4.07 12.44 0.73
N SER A 206 4.84 12.69 -0.33
CA SER A 206 5.09 11.70 -1.38
C SER A 206 6.32 10.81 -1.09
N ASP A 207 6.69 10.66 0.18
CA ASP A 207 7.90 9.94 0.60
C ASP A 207 7.69 8.43 0.79
N GLY A 208 6.45 7.97 0.61
CA GLY A 208 6.04 6.57 0.72
C GLY A 208 5.82 6.10 2.15
N ARG A 209 5.67 7.00 3.12
CA ARG A 209 5.22 6.65 4.48
C ARG A 209 3.74 6.30 4.52
N LEU A 210 3.44 5.31 5.35
CA LEU A 210 2.09 4.84 5.64
C LEU A 210 1.84 4.95 7.13
N ARG A 211 0.61 5.30 7.50
CA ARG A 211 0.09 5.19 8.87
C ARG A 211 -0.68 3.89 8.98
N LEU A 212 -0.38 3.11 10.01
CA LEU A 212 -1.13 1.92 10.41
C LEU A 212 -1.76 2.16 11.78
N VAL A 213 -3.05 1.86 11.91
CA VAL A 213 -3.80 1.96 13.15
C VAL A 213 -4.45 0.62 13.44
N GLY A 214 -4.06 0.01 14.56
CA GLY A 214 -4.63 -1.25 15.04
C GLY A 214 -5.91 -0.99 15.84
N LEU A 215 -6.96 -1.72 15.49
CA LEU A 215 -8.27 -1.67 16.10
C LEU A 215 -8.57 -2.99 16.79
N THR A 216 -9.06 -2.92 18.03
CA THR A 216 -9.55 -4.08 18.79
C THR A 216 -11.05 -3.94 19.01
N LEU A 217 -11.80 -5.02 18.80
CA LEU A 217 -13.24 -5.02 18.96
C LEU A 217 -13.61 -4.65 20.39
N ALA A 218 -14.48 -3.65 20.55
CA ALA A 218 -14.98 -3.27 21.86
C ALA A 218 -15.86 -4.40 22.40
N ALA A 219 -15.73 -4.71 23.70
CA ALA A 219 -16.62 -5.66 24.34
C ALA A 219 -18.06 -5.15 24.23
N ALA A 220 -19.00 -6.04 23.89
CA ALA A 220 -20.42 -5.70 23.93
C ALA A 220 -20.83 -5.36 25.37
N SER A 221 -21.18 -4.09 25.59
CA SER A 221 -21.65 -3.56 26.87
C SER A 221 -23.01 -4.12 27.28
#